data_AF-A0A1D1VYV5-F1
#
_entry.id   AF-A0A1D1VYV5-F1
#
_cell.length_a   1.000
_cell.length_b   1.000
_cell.length_c   1.000
_cell.angle_alpha   90.00
_cell.angle_beta   90.00
_cell.angle_gamma   90.00
#
_symmetry.space_group_name_H-M   'P 1'
#
loop_
_entity.id
_entity.type
_entity.pdbx_description
1 polymer ?
#
loop_
_entity_poly.entity_id
_entity_poly.type
_entity_poly.pdbx_seq_one_letter_code
_entity_poly.pdbx_strand_id
1 'polypeptide(L)'
;MDERNVDQVFVPKGMTGTYQPLDVGINAPFNANLKQAYHEWRKGRTEVTAKGYLRKPTRQDFVNFVSKAWEAIRPETIENAFVGAQILPEPTYMLSNKKDLVENDKQLL
;
A
#
# COMPACT_ATOMS: atom_id res chain seq x y z
N MET A 1 -11.98 23.79 -6.19
CA MET A 1 -12.18 22.34 -5.88
C MET A 1 -13.02 21.71 -6.98
N ASP A 2 -14.10 22.37 -7.41
CA ASP A 2 -14.84 22.03 -8.64
C ASP A 2 -13.95 21.97 -9.90
N GLU A 3 -12.89 22.77 -9.94
CA GLU A 3 -11.90 22.75 -11.03
C GLU A 3 -11.10 21.44 -11.17
N ARG A 4 -11.04 20.58 -10.14
CA ARG A 4 -10.26 19.32 -10.19
C ARG A 4 -11.10 18.07 -10.45
N ASN A 5 -12.43 18.19 -10.53
CA ASN A 5 -13.34 17.05 -10.68
C ASN A 5 -13.07 15.93 -9.64
N VAL A 6 -12.99 16.31 -8.36
CA VAL A 6 -12.76 15.40 -7.23
C VAL A 6 -13.85 15.61 -6.19
N ASP A 7 -14.50 14.51 -5.79
CA ASP A 7 -15.42 14.48 -4.66
C ASP A 7 -14.67 14.24 -3.34
N GLN A 8 -14.98 15.07 -2.34
CA GLN A 8 -14.41 14.93 -1.01
C GLN A 8 -15.38 14.17 -0.09
N VAL A 9 -14.89 13.11 0.54
CA VAL A 9 -15.65 12.34 1.53
C VAL A 9 -15.30 12.82 2.94
N PHE A 10 -16.32 13.07 3.76
CA PHE A 10 -16.15 13.40 5.17
C PHE A 10 -15.94 12.13 6.00
N VAL A 11 -14.84 12.06 6.75
CA VAL A 11 -14.56 10.97 7.70
C VAL A 11 -14.81 11.48 9.13
N PRO A 12 -15.76 10.90 9.87
CA PRO A 12 -16.01 11.29 11.25
C PRO A 12 -14.80 11.06 12.16
N LYS A 13 -14.70 11.86 13.23
CA LYS A 13 -13.65 11.70 14.23
C LYS A 13 -13.71 10.30 14.85
N GLY A 14 -12.54 9.65 14.97
CA GLY A 14 -12.42 8.30 15.55
C GLY A 14 -12.79 7.17 14.61
N MET A 15 -13.13 7.45 13.34
CA MET A 15 -13.54 6.45 12.36
C MET A 15 -12.51 6.22 11.24
N THR A 16 -11.26 6.68 11.41
CA THR A 16 -10.24 6.52 10.35
C THR A 16 -9.94 5.04 10.09
N GLY A 17 -9.86 4.22 11.14
CA GLY A 17 -9.71 2.76 11.04
C GLY A 17 -10.86 2.03 10.36
N THR A 18 -11.99 2.71 10.10
CA THR A 18 -13.16 2.14 9.42
C THR A 18 -13.31 2.68 8.01
N TYR A 19 -13.13 3.98 7.79
CA TYR A 19 -13.45 4.63 6.51
C TYR A 19 -12.25 5.14 5.73
N GLN A 20 -11.02 5.04 6.26
CA GLN A 20 -9.82 5.39 5.52
C GLN A 20 -9.11 4.12 5.03
N PRO A 21 -9.02 3.89 3.70
CA PRO A 21 -8.37 2.69 3.15
C PRO A 21 -6.95 2.47 3.68
N LEU A 22 -6.22 3.57 3.91
CA LEU A 22 -4.87 3.51 4.48
C LEU A 22 -4.84 2.80 5.83
N ASP A 23 -5.71 3.20 6.77
CA ASP A 23 -5.78 2.59 8.10
C ASP A 23 -6.45 1.21 8.09
N VAL A 24 -7.41 0.99 7.19
CA VAL A 24 -8.15 -0.29 7.07
C VAL A 24 -7.23 -1.44 6.65
N GLY A 25 -6.35 -1.23 5.67
CA GLY A 25 -5.63 -2.36 5.08
C GLY A 25 -4.23 -2.11 4.54
N ILE A 26 -3.83 -0.85 4.28
CA ILE A 26 -2.57 -0.56 3.58
C ILE A 26 -1.42 -0.31 4.58
N ASN A 27 -1.70 0.39 5.68
CA ASN A 27 -0.67 0.79 6.66
C ASN A 27 0.00 -0.41 7.34
N ALA A 28 -0.75 -1.47 7.63
CA ALA A 28 -0.20 -2.67 8.26
C ALA A 28 0.88 -3.36 7.39
N PRO A 29 0.59 -3.79 6.13
CA PRO A 29 1.61 -4.39 5.27
C PRO A 29 2.72 -3.39 4.89
N PHE A 30 2.38 -2.12 4.64
CA PHE A 30 3.40 -1.10 4.37
C PHE A 30 4.44 -0.99 5.50
N ASN A 31 3.97 -0.86 6.75
CA ASN A 31 4.84 -0.77 7.92
C ASN A 31 5.65 -2.05 8.16
N ALA A 32 5.09 -3.22 7.86
CA ALA A 32 5.81 -4.48 7.92
C ALA A 32 6.94 -4.54 6.87
N ASN A 33 6.63 -4.20 5.62
CA ASN A 33 7.60 -4.18 4.52
C ASN A 33 8.71 -3.14 4.75
N LEU A 34 8.36 -1.96 5.29
CA LEU A 34 9.33 -0.92 5.64
C LEU A 34 10.34 -1.41 6.69
N LYS A 35 9.85 -2.09 7.74
CA LYS A 35 10.72 -2.70 8.76
C LYS A 35 11.62 -3.77 8.14
N GLN A 36 11.09 -4.61 7.27
CA GLN A 36 11.86 -5.63 6.56
C GLN A 36 12.98 -5.00 5.72
N ALA A 37 12.66 -3.98 4.90
CA ALA A 37 13.63 -3.29 4.06
C ALA A 37 14.76 -2.65 4.89
N TYR A 38 14.42 -2.06 6.05
CA TYR A 38 15.41 -1.55 6.99
C TYR A 38 16.30 -2.66 7.55
N HIS A 39 15.72 -3.79 7.97
CA HIS A 39 16.49 -4.91 8.52
C HIS A 39 17.44 -5.51 7.50
N GLU A 40 17.01 -5.67 6.25
CA GLU A 40 17.85 -6.14 5.15
C GLU A 40 19.02 -5.19 4.88
N TRP A 41 18.74 -3.88 4.80
CA TRP A 41 19.80 -2.88 4.66
C TRP A 41 20.79 -2.90 5.84
N ARG A 42 20.27 -3.05 7.07
CA ARG A 42 21.09 -3.08 8.30
C ARG A 42 22.03 -4.28 8.35
N LYS A 43 21.65 -5.45 7.82
CA LYS A 43 22.50 -6.65 7.78
C LYS A 43 23.83 -6.39 7.07
N GLY A 44 23.84 -5.54 6.04
CA GLY A 44 25.05 -5.16 5.29
C GLY A 44 25.75 -3.89 5.78
N ARG A 45 25.27 -3.24 6.85
CA ARG A 45 25.70 -1.91 7.30
C ARG A 45 26.01 -1.89 8.80
N THR A 46 27.20 -2.41 9.12
CA THR A 46 27.74 -2.53 10.48
C THR A 46 28.66 -1.37 10.86
N GLU A 47 28.81 -0.36 10.00
CA GLU A 47 29.73 0.74 10.25
C GLU A 47 29.32 1.54 11.49
N VAL A 48 30.32 1.89 12.30
CA VAL A 48 30.14 2.71 13.51
C VAL A 48 30.72 4.10 13.31
N THR A 49 30.15 5.07 14.02
CA THR A 49 30.70 6.42 14.16
C THR A 49 31.92 6.42 15.06
N ALA A 50 32.71 7.50 15.04
CA ALA A 50 33.85 7.65 15.95
C ALA A 50 33.47 7.53 17.45
N LYS A 51 32.21 7.78 17.79
CA LYS A 51 31.65 7.63 19.15
C LYS A 51 31.09 6.23 19.44
N GLY A 52 31.27 5.27 18.53
CA GLY A 52 30.83 3.87 18.70
C GLY A 52 29.37 3.59 18.36
N TYR A 53 28.57 4.58 17.95
CA TYR A 53 27.17 4.33 17.53
C TYR A 53 27.09 3.76 16.12
N LEU A 54 26.14 2.85 15.88
CA LEU A 54 25.79 2.40 14.52
C LEU A 54 25.41 3.59 13.63
N ARG A 55 25.91 3.60 12.40
CA ARG A 55 25.50 4.61 11.42
C ARG A 55 24.00 4.52 11.12
N LYS A 56 23.35 5.67 11.09
CA LYS A 56 21.94 5.78 10.72
C LYS A 56 21.78 5.71 9.20
N PRO A 57 20.63 5.24 8.69
CA PRO A 57 20.30 5.38 7.28
C PRO A 57 20.39 6.85 6.84
N THR A 58 20.84 7.09 5.62
CA THR A 58 20.75 8.40 4.98
C THR A 58 19.30 8.69 4.56
N ARG A 59 19.04 9.92 4.11
CA ARG A 59 17.73 10.27 3.49
C ARG A 59 17.44 9.40 2.26
N GLN A 60 18.46 9.13 1.44
CA GLN A 60 18.28 8.29 0.26
C GLN A 60 17.98 6.84 0.63
N ASP A 61 18.65 6.30 1.66
CA ASP A 61 18.34 4.96 2.17
C ASP A 61 16.87 4.87 2.61
N PHE A 62 16.38 5.89 3.32
CA PHE A 62 14.98 5.93 3.76
C PHE A 62 13.99 5.98 2.60
N VAL A 63 14.25 6.80 1.57
CA VAL A 63 13.44 6.84 0.34
C VAL A 63 13.41 5.47 -0.33
N ASN A 64 14.56 4.78 -0.40
CA ASN A 64 14.63 3.44 -0.96
C ASN A 64 13.80 2.43 -0.15
N PHE A 65 13.75 2.54 1.18
CA PHE A 65 12.91 1.68 2.02
C PHE A 65 11.43 1.91 1.75
N VAL A 66 11.00 3.17 1.62
CA VAL A 66 9.61 3.53 1.32
C VAL A 66 9.21 3.00 -0.07
N SER A 67 10.05 3.18 -1.10
CA SER A 67 9.79 2.67 -2.45
C SER A 67 9.60 1.16 -2.44
N LYS A 68 10.56 0.43 -1.85
CA LYS A 68 10.49 -1.04 -1.72
C LYS A 68 9.25 -1.50 -0.94
N ALA A 69 8.92 -0.79 0.14
CA ALA A 69 7.77 -1.14 0.96
C ALA A 69 6.45 -0.99 0.20
N TRP A 70 6.33 0.06 -0.62
CA TRP A 70 5.17 0.31 -1.47
C TRP A 70 5.06 -0.66 -2.64
N GLU A 71 6.17 -0.91 -3.35
CA GLU A 71 6.23 -1.85 -4.49
C GLU A 71 5.85 -3.28 -4.10
N ALA A 72 6.07 -3.66 -2.84
CA ALA A 72 5.69 -4.97 -2.31
C ALA A 72 4.19 -5.10 -1.97
N ILE A 73 3.42 -4.01 -1.98
CA ILE A 73 1.97 -4.04 -1.75
C ILE A 73 1.28 -4.37 -3.07
N ARG A 74 0.51 -5.46 -3.08
CA ARG A 74 -0.20 -5.88 -4.27
C ARG A 74 -1.44 -5.00 -4.53
N PRO A 75 -1.82 -4.76 -5.80
CA PRO A 75 -3.03 -4.01 -6.14
C PRO A 75 -4.29 -4.53 -5.44
N GLU A 76 -4.43 -5.86 -5.27
CA GLU A 76 -5.61 -6.44 -4.61
C GLU A 76 -5.68 -6.05 -3.13
N THR A 77 -4.55 -5.85 -2.45
CA THR A 77 -4.52 -5.33 -1.07
C THR A 77 -5.05 -3.91 -1.02
N ILE A 78 -4.72 -3.08 -2.01
CA ILE A 78 -5.23 -1.71 -2.12
C ILE A 78 -6.74 -1.75 -2.36
N GLU A 79 -7.20 -2.51 -3.35
CA GLU A 79 -8.64 -2.60 -3.68
C GLU A 79 -9.46 -3.14 -2.50
N ASN A 80 -9.00 -4.20 -1.84
CA ASN A 80 -9.67 -4.75 -0.67
C ASN A 80 -9.73 -3.74 0.48
N ALA A 81 -8.72 -2.87 0.63
CA ALA A 81 -8.75 -1.80 1.62
C ALA A 81 -9.79 -0.72 1.29
N PHE A 82 -9.99 -0.39 0.00
CA PHE A 82 -11.03 0.52 -0.44
C PHE A 82 -12.44 -0.05 -0.25
N VAL A 83 -12.62 -1.35 -0.48
CA VAL A 83 -13.88 -2.06 -0.19
C VAL A 83 -14.13 -2.11 1.32
N GLY A 84 -13.12 -2.48 2.11
CA GLY A 84 -13.23 -2.49 3.58
C GLY A 84 -13.53 -1.11 4.15
N ALA A 85 -13.06 -0.05 3.50
CA ALA A 85 -13.36 1.33 3.83
C ALA A 85 -14.73 1.83 3.34
N GLN A 86 -15.51 0.98 2.67
CA GLN A 86 -16.83 1.29 2.09
C GLN A 86 -16.79 2.40 1.02
N ILE A 87 -15.63 2.59 0.39
CA ILE A 87 -15.46 3.54 -0.72
C ILE A 87 -15.81 2.86 -2.06
N LEU A 88 -15.45 1.58 -2.19
CA LEU A 88 -15.85 0.75 -3.31
C LEU A 88 -16.88 -0.29 -2.86
N PRO A 89 -17.89 -0.60 -3.68
CA PRO A 89 -18.89 -1.61 -3.34
C PRO A 89 -18.31 -3.04 -3.40
N GLU A 90 -17.41 -3.31 -4.35
CA GLU A 90 -16.73 -4.59 -4.53
C GLU A 90 -15.36 -4.40 -5.22
N PRO A 91 -14.43 -5.36 -5.13
CA PRO A 91 -13.13 -5.23 -5.78
C PRO A 91 -13.23 -5.28 -7.30
N THR A 92 -12.50 -4.41 -7.99
CA THR A 92 -12.53 -4.31 -9.45
C THR A 92 -11.80 -5.45 -10.15
N TYR A 93 -10.78 -6.05 -9.53
CA TYR A 93 -10.10 -7.24 -10.08
C TYR A 93 -11.05 -8.45 -10.26
N MET A 94 -12.16 -8.51 -9.49
CA MET A 94 -13.18 -9.54 -9.66
C MET A 94 -14.03 -9.31 -10.91
N LEU A 95 -14.17 -8.06 -11.35
CA LEU A 95 -14.91 -7.68 -12.55
C LEU A 95 -14.11 -7.96 -13.82
N SER A 96 -12.78 -7.75 -13.80
CA SER A 96 -11.91 -8.12 -14.92
C SER A 96 -11.91 -9.63 -15.14
N ASN A 97 -11.75 -10.43 -14.08
CA ASN A 97 -11.76 -11.89 -14.20
C ASN A 97 -13.10 -12.42 -14.74
N LYS A 98 -14.24 -11.82 -14.35
CA LYS A 98 -15.55 -12.17 -14.91
C LYS A 98 -15.66 -11.83 -16.40
N LYS A 99 -15.11 -10.70 -16.84
CA LYS A 99 -15.12 -10.32 -18.27
C LYS A 99 -14.27 -11.28 -19.10
N ASP A 100 -13.08 -11.63 -18.62
CA ASP A 100 -12.19 -12.57 -19.31
C ASP A 100 -12.83 -13.97 -19.45
N LEU A 101 -13.53 -14.43 -18.41
CA LEU A 101 -14.30 -15.68 -18.48
C LEU A 101 -15.44 -15.61 -19.52
N VAL A 102 -16.21 -14.52 -19.52
CA VAL A 102 -17.32 -14.32 -20.46
C VAL A 102 -16.83 -14.15 -21.91
N GLU A 103 -15.68 -13.52 -22.13
CA GLU A 103 -15.08 -13.39 -23.47
C GLU A 103 -14.52 -14.71 -23.99
N ASN A 104 -13.87 -15.51 -23.12
CA ASN A 104 -13.38 -16.84 -23.49
C ASN A 104 -14.53 -17.81 -23.81
N ASP A 105 -15.64 -17.76 -23.06
CA ASP A 105 -16.83 -18.58 -23.34
C ASP A 105 -17.48 -18.22 -24.69
N LYS A 106 -17.43 -16.95 -25.10
CA LYS A 106 -17.94 -16.50 -26.41
C LYS A 106 -17.08 -16.92 -27.59
N GLN A 107 -15.78 -17.20 -27.39
CA GLN A 107 -14.89 -17.72 -28.43
C GLN A 107 -15.00 -19.23 -28.64
N LEU A 108 -15.66 -19.95 -27.73
CA LEU A 108 -15.82 -21.41 -27.78
C LEU A 108 -17.14 -21.88 -28.44
N LEU A 109 -18.00 -20.93 -28.86
CA LEU A 109 -19.29 -21.11 -29.54
C LEU A 109 -19.23 -20.64 -30.99
#